data_AF-A0A9D7KM37-F1
#
_entry.id   AF-A0A9D7KM37-F1
#
_cell.length_a   1.000
_cell.length_b   1.000
_cell.length_c   1.000
_cell.angle_alpha   90.00
_cell.angle_beta   90.00
_cell.angle_gamma   90.00
#
_symmetry.space_group_name_H-M   'P 1'
#
loop_
_entity.id
_entity.type
_entity.pdbx_description
1 polymer ?
#
loop_
_entity_poly.entity_id
_entity_poly.type
_entity_poly.pdbx_seq_one_letter_code
_entity_poly.pdbx_strand_id
1 'polypeptide(L)'
;MKIAQKYSHINGEEYLIVHHKSNYDEIIEIIESIEVDSFLTKISKEKTMPGKMLFSPAELNEAFKKKFVKLGWNEKRYQYYISTDRKKIPKLLELPYDKQKAYLIESGETLPIHSYKQTDFVKDEIAVEVQFGKYAFVAFDLFVKHLLFYSGGLINLGIEILPTKKMQSQMSSGVAYYEGEVYNVLRHGRSNPPVPLLILGIE
;
A
#
# COMPACT_ATOMS: atom_id res chain seq x y z
N MET A 1 -3.07 0.65 -19.07
CA MET A 1 -3.88 1.59 -18.26
C MET A 1 -3.18 2.93 -18.35
N LYS A 2 -3.73 4.00 -17.78
CA LYS A 2 -2.97 5.25 -17.63
C LYS A 2 -3.00 5.76 -16.20
N ILE A 3 -1.96 6.49 -15.83
CA ILE A 3 -1.94 7.28 -14.59
C ILE A 3 -2.66 8.59 -14.89
N ALA A 4 -3.88 8.75 -14.38
CA ALA A 4 -4.68 9.95 -14.59
C ALA A 4 -4.41 11.04 -13.54
N GLN A 5 -4.04 10.65 -12.32
CA GLN A 5 -3.79 11.58 -11.23
C GLN A 5 -2.62 11.10 -10.35
N LYS A 6 -1.92 12.05 -9.72
CA LYS A 6 -0.84 11.80 -8.77
C LYS A 6 -0.96 12.72 -7.57
N TYR A 7 -0.64 12.21 -6.40
CA TYR A 7 -0.48 12.99 -5.18
C TYR A 7 0.82 12.61 -4.49
N SER A 8 1.76 13.55 -4.44
CA SER A 8 3.05 13.41 -3.76
C SER A 8 2.92 13.93 -2.32
N HIS A 9 2.96 13.02 -1.35
CA HIS A 9 2.89 13.34 0.07
C HIS A 9 4.30 13.34 0.67
N ILE A 10 4.67 14.45 1.33
CA ILE A 10 6.02 14.66 1.88
C ILE A 10 7.09 14.43 0.79
N ASN A 11 6.85 14.98 -0.40
CA ASN A 11 7.74 14.92 -1.56
C ASN A 11 8.14 13.49 -1.97
N GLY A 12 7.20 12.54 -1.88
CA GLY A 12 7.48 11.14 -2.22
C GLY A 12 7.82 10.91 -3.70
N GLU A 13 7.11 11.56 -4.62
CA GLU A 13 7.43 11.47 -6.05
C GLU A 13 8.82 12.03 -6.35
N GLU A 14 9.16 13.15 -5.73
CA GLU A 14 10.46 13.80 -5.89
C GLU A 14 11.60 12.91 -5.35
N TYR A 15 11.39 12.24 -4.21
CA TYR A 15 12.34 11.26 -3.69
C TYR A 15 12.59 10.12 -4.69
N LEU A 16 11.52 9.60 -5.32
CA LEU A 16 11.63 8.59 -6.35
C LEU A 16 12.38 9.10 -7.58
N ILE A 17 12.07 10.30 -8.06
CA ILE A 17 12.72 10.88 -9.24
C ILE A 17 14.23 11.07 -9.01
N VAL A 18 14.64 11.51 -7.82
CA VAL A 18 16.04 11.81 -7.51
C VAL A 18 16.84 10.57 -7.15
N HIS A 19 16.28 9.68 -6.34
CA HIS A 19 17.04 8.58 -5.73
C HIS A 19 16.72 7.20 -6.31
N HIS A 20 15.55 7.01 -6.93
CA HIS A 20 15.05 5.71 -7.37
C HIS A 20 14.38 5.76 -8.75
N LYS A 21 14.97 6.54 -9.67
CA LYS A 21 14.37 6.83 -10.98
C LYS A 21 14.05 5.57 -11.79
N SER A 22 14.93 4.57 -11.74
CA SER A 22 14.73 3.28 -12.39
C SER A 22 13.50 2.55 -11.87
N ASN A 23 13.33 2.47 -10.54
CA ASN A 23 12.17 1.82 -9.92
C ASN A 23 10.89 2.59 -10.25
N TYR A 24 10.98 3.91 -10.32
CA TYR A 24 9.83 4.74 -10.65
C TYR A 24 9.36 4.52 -12.09
N ASP A 25 10.29 4.52 -13.05
CA ASP A 25 10.00 4.25 -14.45
C ASP A 25 9.43 2.84 -14.63
N GLU A 26 10.00 1.86 -13.93
CA GLU A 26 9.52 0.48 -13.93
C GLU A 26 8.06 0.38 -13.46
N ILE A 27 7.67 1.10 -12.41
CA ILE A 27 6.27 1.14 -11.92
C ILE A 27 5.34 1.76 -12.96
N ILE A 28 5.74 2.88 -13.58
CA ILE A 28 4.95 3.55 -14.61
C ILE A 28 4.75 2.59 -15.80
N GLU A 29 5.81 1.95 -16.29
CA GLU A 29 5.76 0.98 -17.38
C GLU A 29 4.85 -0.21 -17.06
N ILE A 30 4.89 -0.72 -15.82
CA ILE A 30 3.97 -1.78 -15.37
C ILE A 30 2.52 -1.34 -15.53
N ILE A 31 2.14 -0.17 -14.99
CA ILE A 31 0.78 0.36 -15.03
C ILE A 31 0.33 0.56 -16.49
N GLU A 32 1.19 1.17 -17.31
CA GLU A 32 0.88 1.46 -18.71
C GLU A 32 0.68 0.18 -19.52
N SER A 33 1.43 -0.88 -19.22
CA SER A 33 1.37 -2.16 -19.94
C SER A 33 0.13 -3.04 -19.68
N ILE A 34 -0.79 -2.63 -18.79
CA ILE A 34 -1.98 -3.41 -18.43
C ILE A 34 -3.16 -3.00 -19.33
N GLU A 35 -3.62 -3.88 -20.21
CA GLU A 35 -4.77 -3.63 -21.09
C GLU A 35 -6.09 -3.74 -20.33
N VAL A 36 -6.65 -2.61 -19.88
CA VAL A 36 -7.75 -2.58 -18.89
C VAL A 36 -9.03 -3.23 -19.42
N ASP A 37 -9.36 -3.02 -20.71
CA ASP A 37 -10.61 -3.48 -21.32
C ASP A 37 -10.75 -5.01 -21.31
N SER A 38 -9.63 -5.73 -21.23
CA SER A 38 -9.61 -7.18 -21.10
C SER A 38 -10.14 -7.70 -19.76
N PHE A 39 -10.30 -6.82 -18.76
CA PHE A 39 -10.71 -7.17 -17.39
C PHE A 39 -12.17 -6.82 -17.08
N LEU A 40 -12.96 -6.33 -18.04
CA LEU A 40 -14.42 -6.15 -17.92
C LEU A 40 -15.16 -7.50 -17.98
N THR A 41 -14.81 -8.43 -17.11
CA THR A 41 -15.25 -9.83 -17.14
C THR A 41 -16.34 -10.14 -16.11
N LYS A 42 -16.54 -9.27 -15.13
CA LYS A 42 -17.41 -9.53 -13.98
C LYS A 42 -18.84 -9.07 -14.24
N ILE A 43 -19.79 -10.01 -14.26
CA ILE A 43 -21.22 -9.69 -14.27
C ILE A 43 -21.68 -9.33 -12.85
N SER A 44 -22.23 -8.12 -12.69
CA SER A 44 -22.75 -7.64 -11.41
C SER A 44 -24.02 -8.39 -10.97
N LYS A 45 -24.04 -8.76 -9.69
CA LYS A 45 -25.21 -9.31 -8.99
C LYS A 45 -25.79 -8.34 -7.95
N GLU A 46 -25.31 -7.09 -7.93
CA GLU A 46 -25.74 -6.10 -6.95
C GLU A 46 -27.13 -5.57 -7.30
N LYS A 47 -27.98 -5.34 -6.28
CA LYS A 47 -29.37 -4.89 -6.46
C LYS A 47 -29.48 -3.59 -7.27
N THR A 48 -28.49 -2.70 -7.16
CA THR A 48 -28.45 -1.39 -7.81
C THR A 48 -27.92 -1.41 -9.24
N MET A 49 -27.33 -2.54 -9.69
CA MET A 49 -26.72 -2.66 -11.02
C MET A 49 -26.73 -4.11 -11.52
N PRO A 50 -27.89 -4.78 -11.58
CA PRO A 50 -27.95 -6.17 -12.03
C PRO A 50 -27.53 -6.31 -13.50
N GLY A 51 -26.67 -7.29 -13.80
CA GLY A 51 -26.30 -7.65 -15.17
C GLY A 51 -25.26 -6.74 -15.85
N LYS A 52 -24.80 -5.65 -15.20
CA LYS A 52 -23.74 -4.79 -15.74
C LYS A 52 -22.39 -5.53 -15.75
N MET A 53 -21.64 -5.40 -16.83
CA MET A 53 -20.23 -5.82 -16.91
C MET A 53 -19.36 -4.82 -16.16
N LEU A 54 -18.54 -5.33 -15.25
CA LEU A 54 -17.66 -4.57 -14.38
C LEU A 54 -16.23 -5.12 -14.47
N PHE A 55 -15.27 -4.30 -14.05
CA PHE A 55 -13.90 -4.77 -13.85
C PHE A 55 -13.83 -5.78 -12.72
N SER A 56 -13.05 -6.85 -12.92
CA SER A 56 -12.74 -7.84 -11.89
C SER A 56 -11.53 -7.41 -11.05
N PRO A 57 -11.70 -7.04 -9.76
CA PRO A 57 -10.57 -6.70 -8.90
C PRO A 57 -9.55 -7.84 -8.77
N ALA A 58 -10.02 -9.09 -8.76
CA ALA A 58 -9.17 -10.26 -8.62
C ALA A 58 -8.26 -10.45 -9.84
N GLU A 59 -8.79 -10.29 -11.06
CA GLU A 59 -7.99 -10.43 -12.28
C GLU A 59 -7.02 -9.27 -12.44
N LEU A 60 -7.43 -8.04 -12.09
CA LEU A 60 -6.54 -6.88 -12.07
C LEU A 60 -5.39 -7.09 -11.07
N ASN A 61 -5.67 -7.51 -9.84
CA ASN A 61 -4.64 -7.82 -8.83
C ASN A 61 -3.65 -8.86 -9.35
N GLU A 62 -4.13 -9.94 -9.97
CA GLU A 62 -3.27 -10.98 -10.54
C GLU A 62 -2.43 -10.47 -11.72
N ALA A 63 -2.98 -9.58 -12.56
CA ALA A 63 -2.24 -8.96 -13.66
C ALA A 63 -1.09 -8.09 -13.14
N PHE A 64 -1.36 -7.22 -12.16
CA PHE A 64 -0.33 -6.43 -11.50
C PHE A 64 0.73 -7.31 -10.83
N LYS A 65 0.30 -8.31 -10.05
CA LYS A 65 1.19 -9.23 -9.35
C LYS A 65 2.17 -9.93 -10.30
N LYS A 66 1.69 -10.45 -11.43
CA LYS A 66 2.56 -11.10 -12.43
C LYS A 66 3.62 -10.16 -12.98
N LYS A 67 3.27 -8.89 -13.23
CA LYS A 67 4.19 -7.89 -13.78
C LYS A 67 5.23 -7.46 -12.75
N PHE A 68 4.79 -7.16 -11.52
CA PHE A 68 5.68 -6.81 -10.40
C PHE A 68 6.66 -7.94 -10.06
N VAL A 69 6.17 -9.17 -9.88
CA VAL A 69 7.03 -10.33 -9.55
C VAL A 69 8.04 -10.61 -10.65
N LYS A 70 7.66 -10.47 -11.93
CA LYS A 70 8.59 -10.63 -13.07
C LYS A 70 9.78 -9.67 -13.00
N LEU A 71 9.60 -8.50 -12.41
CA LEU A 71 10.62 -7.45 -12.28
C LEU A 71 11.31 -7.46 -10.91
N GLY A 72 11.10 -8.52 -10.12
CA GLY A 72 11.78 -8.73 -8.84
C GLY A 72 11.17 -7.95 -7.68
N TRP A 73 9.94 -7.44 -7.81
CA TRP A 73 9.19 -6.95 -6.66
C TRP A 73 8.60 -8.14 -5.90
N ASN A 74 8.93 -8.24 -4.62
CA ASN A 74 8.57 -9.40 -3.83
C ASN A 74 7.78 -9.00 -2.60
N GLU A 75 6.96 -9.94 -2.14
CA GLU A 75 6.27 -9.82 -0.87
C GLU A 75 7.27 -9.67 0.28
N LYS A 76 7.00 -8.74 1.20
CA LYS A 76 7.82 -8.54 2.39
C LYS A 76 6.97 -8.66 3.65
N ARG A 77 7.39 -9.55 4.54
CA ARG A 77 6.82 -9.70 5.88
C ARG A 77 7.70 -8.99 6.91
N TYR A 78 7.08 -8.17 7.75
CA TYR A 78 7.71 -7.55 8.90
C TYR A 78 7.15 -8.14 10.19
N GLN A 79 8.01 -8.76 10.98
CA GLN A 79 7.67 -9.38 12.26
C GLN A 79 8.18 -8.52 13.41
N TYR A 80 7.37 -8.38 14.44
CA TYR A 80 7.67 -7.54 15.59
C TYR A 80 6.91 -8.02 16.83
N TYR A 81 7.40 -7.63 18.01
CA TYR A 81 6.65 -7.76 19.25
C TYR A 81 6.00 -6.43 19.62
N ILE A 82 4.81 -6.50 20.22
CA ILE A 82 4.08 -5.31 20.67
C ILE A 82 4.28 -5.08 22.17
N SER A 83 4.26 -3.81 22.58
CA SER A 83 4.11 -3.38 23.96
C SER A 83 3.23 -2.13 24.00
N THR A 84 2.46 -1.97 25.06
CA THR A 84 1.69 -0.76 25.36
C THR A 84 2.49 0.25 26.18
N ASP A 85 3.70 -0.10 26.61
CA ASP A 85 4.62 0.80 27.31
C ASP A 85 5.43 1.62 26.30
N ARG A 86 5.06 2.89 26.15
CA ARG A 86 5.72 3.84 25.25
C ARG A 86 7.23 3.94 25.49
N LYS A 87 7.73 3.74 26.71
CA LYS A 87 9.17 3.84 27.00
C LYS A 87 9.97 2.73 26.34
N LYS A 88 9.34 1.59 26.04
CA LYS A 88 9.98 0.43 25.43
C LYS A 88 10.00 0.49 23.90
N ILE A 89 9.08 1.23 23.29
CA ILE A 89 8.90 1.29 21.83
C ILE A 89 10.17 1.71 21.08
N PRO A 90 10.88 2.80 21.45
CA PRO A 90 12.09 3.20 20.72
C PRO A 90 13.12 2.07 20.68
N LYS A 91 13.31 1.37 21.79
CA LYS A 91 14.26 0.26 21.85
C LYS A 91 13.82 -0.95 21.04
N LEU A 92 12.52 -1.26 21.04
CA LEU A 92 11.97 -2.34 20.22
C LEU A 92 12.22 -2.13 18.72
N LEU A 93 12.07 -0.89 18.24
CA LEU A 93 12.28 -0.56 16.83
C LEU A 93 13.74 -0.71 16.39
N GLU A 94 14.71 -0.51 17.29
CA GLU A 94 16.14 -0.71 17.02
C GLU A 94 16.55 -2.20 17.04
N LEU A 95 15.80 -3.03 17.76
CA LEU A 95 16.19 -4.42 17.99
C LEU A 95 15.78 -5.33 16.82
N PRO A 96 16.68 -6.21 16.36
CA PRO A 96 16.31 -7.33 15.53
C PRO A 96 15.18 -8.16 16.17
N TYR A 97 14.29 -8.70 15.33
CA TYR A 97 13.08 -9.43 15.78
C TYR A 97 13.37 -10.54 16.81
N ASP A 98 14.44 -11.30 16.61
CA ASP A 98 14.88 -12.39 17.49
C ASP A 98 15.30 -11.93 18.89
N LYS A 99 15.65 -10.64 19.04
CA LYS A 99 16.04 -10.05 20.33
C LYS A 99 14.90 -9.32 21.04
N GLN A 100 13.84 -8.93 20.32
CA GLN A 100 12.73 -8.16 20.89
C GLN A 100 12.01 -8.92 22.02
N LYS A 101 11.81 -10.23 21.87
CA LYS A 101 11.14 -11.05 22.89
C LYS A 101 11.91 -11.05 24.22
N ALA A 102 13.21 -11.28 24.17
CA ALA A 102 14.07 -11.34 25.34
C ALA A 102 14.08 -9.99 26.08
N TYR A 103 14.24 -8.90 25.33
CA TYR A 103 14.17 -7.54 25.85
C TYR A 103 12.85 -7.27 26.60
N LEU A 104 11.71 -7.68 26.03
CA LEU A 104 10.41 -7.49 26.69
C LEU A 104 10.34 -8.23 28.02
N ILE A 105 10.76 -9.50 28.06
CA ILE A 105 10.78 -10.30 29.29
C ILE A 105 11.68 -9.68 30.35
N GLU A 106 12.90 -9.28 29.97
CA GLU A 106 13.85 -8.61 30.86
C GLU A 106 13.33 -7.27 31.39
N SER A 107 12.49 -6.59 30.60
CA SER A 107 11.86 -5.32 30.95
C SER A 107 10.54 -5.43 31.73
N GLY A 108 10.14 -6.65 32.11
CA GLY A 108 8.98 -6.91 32.97
C GLY A 108 7.69 -7.35 32.25
N GLU A 109 7.70 -7.50 30.92
CA GLU A 109 6.57 -8.07 30.18
C GLU A 109 6.53 -9.59 30.34
N THR A 110 5.51 -10.11 31.00
CA THR A 110 5.37 -11.55 31.26
C THR A 110 4.94 -12.36 30.04
N LEU A 111 4.20 -11.73 29.11
CA LEU A 111 3.66 -12.37 27.91
C LEU A 111 3.89 -11.49 26.67
N PRO A 112 5.13 -11.45 26.12
CA PRO A 112 5.39 -10.74 24.87
C PRO A 112 4.51 -11.26 23.72
N ILE A 113 3.76 -10.36 23.10
CA ILE A 113 2.83 -10.69 22.01
C ILE A 113 3.53 -10.48 20.67
N HIS A 114 3.65 -11.55 19.89
CA HIS A 114 4.12 -11.48 18.50
C HIS A 114 3.03 -10.91 17.59
N SER A 115 3.44 -10.07 16.65
CA SER A 115 2.62 -9.62 15.53
C SER A 115 3.45 -9.58 14.25
N TYR A 116 2.76 -9.43 13.12
CA TYR A 116 3.40 -9.18 11.85
C TYR A 116 2.48 -8.38 10.93
N LYS A 117 3.08 -7.76 9.92
CA LYS A 117 2.39 -7.23 8.75
C LYS A 117 3.13 -7.66 7.50
N GLN A 118 2.44 -7.59 6.39
CA GLN A 118 2.93 -8.04 5.10
C GLN A 118 2.47 -7.04 4.05
N THR A 119 3.37 -6.71 3.14
CA THR A 119 3.13 -5.84 1.99
C THR A 119 3.43 -6.63 0.72
N ASP A 120 2.69 -6.33 -0.34
CA ASP A 120 2.65 -7.17 -1.54
C ASP A 120 3.91 -7.06 -2.39
N PHE A 121 4.45 -5.85 -2.55
CA PHE A 121 5.55 -5.58 -3.47
C PHE A 121 6.58 -4.66 -2.83
N VAL A 122 7.77 -5.18 -2.54
CA VAL A 122 8.91 -4.40 -2.07
C VAL A 122 10.13 -4.67 -2.93
N LYS A 123 10.83 -3.59 -3.28
CA LYS A 123 12.11 -3.58 -3.99
C LYS A 123 12.83 -2.27 -3.65
N ASP A 124 14.13 -2.34 -3.39
CA ASP A 124 14.98 -1.17 -3.13
C ASP A 124 14.40 -0.18 -2.09
N GLU A 125 13.87 -0.72 -0.98
CA GLU A 125 13.27 0.05 0.12
C GLU A 125 12.05 0.90 -0.31
N ILE A 126 11.36 0.52 -1.38
CA ILE A 126 10.08 1.08 -1.81
C ILE A 126 9.02 0.00 -1.66
N ALA A 127 7.90 0.32 -1.00
CA ALA A 127 6.71 -0.54 -1.01
C ALA A 127 5.69 -0.05 -2.02
N VAL A 128 5.06 -0.97 -2.75
CA VAL A 128 3.92 -0.70 -3.63
C VAL A 128 2.75 -1.56 -3.18
N GLU A 129 1.59 -0.92 -3.06
CA GLU A 129 0.30 -1.54 -2.77
C GLU A 129 -0.65 -1.24 -3.92
N VAL A 130 -1.26 -2.28 -4.49
CA VAL A 130 -2.26 -2.15 -5.55
C VAL A 130 -3.61 -2.48 -4.97
N GLN A 131 -4.51 -1.51 -4.94
CA GLN A 131 -5.67 -1.61 -4.09
C GLN A 131 -6.98 -1.37 -4.84
N PHE A 132 -7.62 -2.48 -5.21
CA PHE A 132 -8.98 -2.55 -5.77
C PHE A 132 -10.00 -3.08 -4.75
N GLY A 133 -9.64 -3.09 -3.46
CA GLY A 133 -10.44 -3.56 -2.34
C GLY A 133 -11.31 -2.49 -1.70
N LYS A 134 -11.89 -2.82 -0.55
CA LYS A 134 -12.77 -1.91 0.21
C LYS A 134 -11.98 -0.76 0.82
N TYR A 135 -12.60 0.42 0.91
CA TYR A 135 -12.03 1.65 1.51
C TYR A 135 -11.34 1.44 2.87
N ALA A 136 -11.87 0.54 3.72
CA ALA A 136 -11.30 0.28 5.04
C ALA A 136 -9.88 -0.30 4.98
N PHE A 137 -9.54 -1.05 3.93
CA PHE A 137 -8.19 -1.62 3.77
C PHE A 137 -7.19 -0.55 3.33
N VAL A 138 -7.60 0.41 2.51
CA VAL A 138 -6.69 1.47 2.03
C VAL A 138 -6.32 2.44 3.14
N ALA A 139 -7.28 2.80 3.98
CA ALA A 139 -6.99 3.57 5.18
C ALA A 139 -6.01 2.84 6.11
N PHE A 140 -6.13 1.51 6.21
CA PHE A 140 -5.16 0.71 6.96
C PHE A 140 -3.77 0.73 6.29
N ASP A 141 -3.71 0.64 4.97
CA ASP A 141 -2.45 0.64 4.22
C ASP A 141 -1.71 1.98 4.38
N LEU A 142 -2.40 3.09 4.12
CA LEU A 142 -1.86 4.46 4.21
C LEU A 142 -1.40 4.83 5.62
N PHE A 143 -2.20 4.55 6.66
CA PHE A 143 -1.95 5.08 8.01
C PHE A 143 -1.29 4.08 8.97
N VAL A 144 -1.33 2.78 8.68
CA VAL A 144 -0.78 1.74 9.56
C VAL A 144 0.34 0.98 8.88
N LYS A 145 0.09 0.41 7.70
CA LYS A 145 1.04 -0.51 7.05
C LYS A 145 2.30 0.21 6.59
N HIS A 146 2.18 1.22 5.73
CA HIS A 146 3.35 1.97 5.24
C HIS A 146 4.17 2.58 6.38
N LEU A 147 3.50 3.17 7.39
CA LEU A 147 4.16 3.71 8.57
C LEU A 147 4.94 2.65 9.36
N LEU A 148 4.38 1.46 9.52
CA LEU A 148 5.04 0.37 10.23
C LEU A 148 6.31 -0.10 9.49
N PHE A 149 6.25 -0.26 8.16
CA PHE A 149 7.43 -0.64 7.38
C PHE A 149 8.49 0.47 7.36
N TYR A 150 8.05 1.74 7.29
CA TYR A 150 8.93 2.90 7.33
C TYR A 150 9.65 3.02 8.68
N SER A 151 8.91 2.98 9.78
CA SER A 151 9.49 3.03 11.14
C SER A 151 10.35 1.83 11.49
N GLY A 152 10.12 0.67 10.84
CA GLY A 152 10.97 -0.51 10.93
C GLY A 152 12.21 -0.48 10.03
N GLY A 153 12.44 0.60 9.28
CA GLY A 153 13.59 0.74 8.38
C GLY A 153 13.56 -0.21 7.18
N LEU A 154 12.39 -0.71 6.80
CA LEU A 154 12.23 -1.63 5.66
C LEU A 154 11.92 -0.91 4.35
N ILE A 155 11.39 0.30 4.44
CA ILE A 155 11.11 1.18 3.31
C ILE A 155 11.45 2.62 3.67
N ASN A 156 11.78 3.41 2.66
CA ASN A 156 11.86 4.86 2.76
C ASN A 156 10.61 5.56 2.20
N LEU A 157 9.82 4.83 1.40
CA LEU A 157 8.65 5.37 0.72
C LEU A 157 7.61 4.28 0.43
N GLY A 158 6.33 4.63 0.57
CA GLY A 158 5.19 3.82 0.13
C GLY A 158 4.52 4.38 -1.13
N ILE A 159 4.01 3.50 -1.98
CA ILE A 159 3.24 3.83 -3.18
C ILE A 159 1.89 3.13 -3.08
N GLU A 160 0.82 3.89 -3.28
CA GLU A 160 -0.54 3.37 -3.27
C GLU A 160 -1.16 3.57 -4.66
N ILE A 161 -1.51 2.48 -5.34
CA ILE A 161 -2.12 2.50 -6.67
C ILE A 161 -3.62 2.24 -6.52
N LEU A 162 -4.43 3.23 -6.88
CA LEU A 162 -5.88 3.24 -6.70
C LEU A 162 -6.60 3.55 -8.01
N PRO A 163 -7.79 2.98 -8.26
CA PRO A 163 -8.63 3.42 -9.37
C PRO A 163 -9.10 4.87 -9.12
N THR A 164 -9.20 5.69 -10.16
CA THR A 164 -9.93 6.97 -10.06
C THR A 164 -11.42 6.72 -9.85
N LYS A 165 -12.18 7.73 -9.44
CA LYS A 165 -13.64 7.61 -9.32
C LYS A 165 -14.29 7.17 -10.63
N LYS A 166 -13.74 7.61 -11.76
CA LYS A 166 -14.18 7.24 -13.10
C LYS A 166 -14.03 5.73 -13.32
N MET A 167 -12.86 5.15 -13.04
CA MET A 167 -12.67 3.70 -13.13
C MET A 167 -13.52 2.94 -12.10
N GLN A 168 -13.52 3.40 -10.84
CA GLN A 168 -14.26 2.77 -9.74
C GLN A 168 -15.76 2.66 -10.03
N SER A 169 -16.35 3.61 -10.78
CA SER A 169 -17.77 3.56 -11.20
C SER A 169 -18.14 2.36 -12.09
N GLN A 170 -17.12 1.68 -12.62
CA GLN A 170 -17.20 0.45 -13.42
C GLN A 170 -16.73 -0.78 -12.61
N MET A 171 -16.64 -0.66 -11.28
CA MET A 171 -16.31 -1.73 -10.34
C MET A 171 -17.46 -1.97 -9.37
N SER A 172 -17.31 -2.98 -8.50
CA SER A 172 -18.29 -3.21 -7.42
C SER A 172 -18.37 -2.07 -6.43
N SER A 173 -19.52 -1.96 -5.75
CA SER A 173 -19.71 -0.92 -4.73
C SER A 173 -18.72 -1.05 -3.57
N GLY A 174 -18.34 0.10 -3.00
CA GLY A 174 -17.46 0.20 -1.83
C GLY A 174 -15.98 -0.04 -2.10
N VAL A 175 -15.57 -0.22 -3.36
CA VAL A 175 -14.17 -0.14 -3.77
C VAL A 175 -13.65 1.28 -3.51
N ALA A 176 -12.46 1.38 -2.94
CA ALA A 176 -11.80 2.67 -2.70
C ALA A 176 -11.46 3.37 -4.01
N TYR A 177 -11.26 4.69 -3.97
CA TYR A 177 -10.89 5.46 -5.15
C TYR A 177 -9.97 6.61 -4.77
N TYR A 178 -9.08 6.94 -5.71
CA TYR A 178 -8.03 7.93 -5.54
C TYR A 178 -8.51 9.23 -4.88
N GLU A 179 -9.57 9.84 -5.39
CA GLU A 179 -10.06 11.13 -4.92
C GLU A 179 -10.52 11.07 -3.46
N GLY A 180 -11.14 9.96 -3.06
CA GLY A 180 -11.59 9.74 -1.68
C GLY A 180 -10.41 9.56 -0.72
N GLU A 181 -9.40 8.79 -1.13
CA GLU A 181 -8.25 8.49 -0.26
C GLU A 181 -7.25 9.64 -0.17
N VAL A 182 -7.04 10.39 -1.26
CA VAL A 182 -6.28 11.65 -1.19
C VAL A 182 -7.00 12.67 -0.32
N TYR A 183 -8.33 12.77 -0.42
CA TYR A 183 -9.11 13.59 0.52
C TYR A 183 -8.91 13.14 1.97
N ASN A 184 -8.87 11.83 2.24
CA ASN A 184 -8.56 11.28 3.56
C ASN A 184 -7.16 11.67 4.04
N VAL A 185 -6.13 11.63 3.19
CA VAL A 185 -4.79 12.09 3.59
C VAL A 185 -4.77 13.59 3.88
N LEU A 186 -5.33 14.41 2.99
CA LEU A 186 -5.33 15.87 3.13
C LEU A 186 -6.04 16.35 4.41
N ARG A 187 -7.15 15.72 4.81
CA ARG A 187 -7.89 16.09 6.03
C ARG A 187 -7.13 15.79 7.33
N HIS A 188 -6.12 14.93 7.31
CA HIS A 188 -5.28 14.62 8.48
C HIS A 188 -4.19 15.66 8.75
N GLY A 189 -3.98 16.60 7.82
CA GLY A 189 -2.97 17.66 7.91
C GLY A 189 -1.71 17.35 7.09
N ARG A 190 -0.85 18.36 6.93
CA ARG A 190 0.23 18.36 5.92
C ARG A 190 1.26 17.23 6.04
N SER A 191 1.50 16.70 7.23
CA SER A 191 2.57 15.74 7.50
C SER A 191 2.06 14.40 8.04
N ASN A 192 0.77 14.11 7.89
CA ASN A 192 0.16 12.88 8.40
C ASN A 192 -0.40 12.07 7.22
N PRO A 193 0.01 10.80 7.02
CA PRO A 193 0.92 10.02 7.87
C PRO A 193 2.39 10.48 7.76
N PRO A 194 3.22 10.27 8.80
CA PRO A 194 4.62 10.72 8.82
C PRO A 194 5.54 9.74 8.07
N VAL A 195 5.13 9.37 6.85
CA VAL A 195 5.86 8.51 5.92
C VAL A 195 5.71 9.14 4.52
N PRO A 196 6.78 9.27 3.71
CA PRO A 196 6.67 9.70 2.32
C PRO A 196 5.78 8.75 1.53
N LEU A 197 4.79 9.28 0.81
CA LEU A 197 3.89 8.49 -0.03
C LEU A 197 3.77 9.08 -1.43
N LEU A 198 3.59 8.20 -2.41
CA LEU A 198 3.07 8.56 -3.72
C LEU A 198 1.76 7.81 -3.96
N ILE A 199 0.66 8.54 -4.11
CA ILE A 199 -0.64 7.95 -4.44
C ILE A 199 -0.88 8.16 -5.93
N LEU A 200 -1.13 7.07 -6.66
CA LEU A 200 -1.36 7.06 -8.11
C LEU A 200 -2.80 6.68 -8.40
N GLY A 201 -3.51 7.57 -9.09
CA GLY A 201 -4.87 7.35 -9.59
C GLY A 201 -4.84 6.83 -11.02
N ILE A 202 -5.34 5.61 -11.25
CA ILE A 202 -5.32 4.94 -12.57
C ILE A 202 -6.71 4.78 -13.16
N GLU A 203 -6.77 4.75 -14.49
CA GLU A 203 -7.98 4.45 -15.28
C GLU A 203 -7.69 3.84 -16.65
#